data_AF-A0A7G8H4Z4-F1
#
_entry.id   AF-A0A7G8H4Z4-F1
#
_cell.length_a   1.000
_cell.length_b   1.000
_cell.length_c   1.000
_cell.angle_alpha   90.00
_cell.angle_beta   90.00
_cell.angle_gamma   90.00
#
_symmetry.space_group_name_H-M   'P 1'
#
loop_
_entity.id
_entity.type
_entity.pdbx_description
1 polymer ?
#
loop_
_entity_poly.entity_id
_entity_poly.type
_entity_poly.pdbx_seq_one_letter_code
_entity_poly.pdbx_strand_id
1 'polypeptide(L)'
;MIRDVAGSYRRALQETVQHYSGWRPTPEDIDNLKGEGRWNNDWDASLELLRRHGTELPDRTALVDVFSGYYFGGDPQGDPSDWTGFIGDEPLLVDSAFFEELSSRGIRWGFVSGAEPPSARFVLEQRLGLNKPSLIAMGDAPDKPDPTGLLRMAETLADGERPEWVAYIGDTVADVQTVINARERRPELRWRSLGVAPPHVADVMSYHQKLRNAGADCIVGATRELIPALLQ
;
A
#
# COMPACT_ATOMS: atom_id res chain seq x y z
N MET A 1 -3.59 4.81 -1.62
CA MET A 1 -2.27 4.67 -2.28
C MET A 1 -1.74 6.05 -2.68
N ILE A 2 -0.48 6.37 -2.34
CA ILE A 2 0.09 7.75 -2.39
C ILE A 2 1.42 7.88 -3.14
N ARG A 3 2.01 6.75 -3.53
CA ARG A 3 3.29 6.67 -4.23
C ARG A 3 3.24 5.52 -5.23
N ASP A 4 4.04 5.60 -6.27
CA ASP A 4 4.28 4.49 -7.19
C ASP A 4 5.52 3.70 -6.76
N VAL A 5 5.31 2.42 -6.43
CA VAL A 5 6.35 1.52 -5.90
C VAL A 5 6.98 0.61 -6.96
N ALA A 6 6.63 0.80 -8.24
CA ALA A 6 7.17 -0.03 -9.32
C ALA A 6 8.71 0.04 -9.41
N GLY A 7 9.27 1.24 -9.22
CA GLY A 7 10.71 1.46 -9.23
C GLY A 7 11.45 0.99 -7.97
N SER A 8 10.73 0.64 -6.90
CA SER A 8 11.28 0.41 -5.56
C SER A 8 11.04 -1.00 -5.04
N TYR A 9 9.86 -1.32 -4.50
CA TYR A 9 9.52 -2.62 -3.93
C TYR A 9 9.59 -3.72 -5.00
N ARG A 10 9.02 -3.46 -6.18
CA ARG A 10 9.03 -4.46 -7.27
C ARG A 10 10.45 -4.66 -7.80
N ARG A 11 11.27 -3.61 -7.84
CA ARG A 11 12.68 -3.70 -8.19
C ARG A 11 13.49 -4.45 -7.12
N ALA A 12 13.28 -4.16 -5.84
CA ALA A 12 13.92 -4.89 -4.74
C ALA A 12 13.58 -6.38 -4.80
N LEU A 13 12.31 -6.73 -5.06
CA LEU A 13 11.88 -8.11 -5.31
C LEU A 13 12.67 -8.74 -6.48
N GLN A 14 12.81 -8.03 -7.61
CA GLN A 14 13.58 -8.53 -8.76
C GLN A 14 15.04 -8.78 -8.41
N GLU A 15 15.70 -7.83 -7.74
CA GLU A 15 17.11 -7.95 -7.34
C GLU A 15 17.30 -9.06 -6.29
N THR A 16 16.36 -9.24 -5.37
CA THR A 16 16.38 -10.32 -4.38
C THR A 16 16.25 -11.68 -5.06
N VAL A 17 15.31 -11.85 -5.99
CA VAL A 17 15.18 -13.11 -6.74
C VAL A 17 16.42 -13.38 -7.59
N GLN A 18 16.98 -12.36 -8.24
CA GLN A 18 18.22 -12.47 -9.01
C GLN A 18 19.42 -12.83 -8.13
N HIS A 19 19.52 -12.27 -6.92
CA HIS A 19 20.59 -12.58 -5.97
C HIS A 19 20.67 -14.07 -5.65
N TYR A 20 19.53 -14.74 -5.45
CA TYR A 20 19.49 -16.16 -5.08
C TYR A 20 19.45 -17.12 -6.26
N SER A 21 18.89 -16.73 -7.40
CA SER A 21 18.65 -17.64 -8.53
C SER A 21 19.46 -17.33 -9.80
N GLY A 22 20.06 -16.15 -9.90
CA GLY A 22 20.63 -15.61 -11.14
C GLY A 22 19.58 -15.19 -12.18
N TRP A 23 18.30 -15.51 -11.96
CA TRP A 23 17.18 -15.11 -12.81
C TRP A 23 16.51 -13.85 -12.26
N ARG A 24 16.27 -12.87 -13.13
CA ARG A 24 15.54 -11.65 -12.79
C ARG A 24 14.10 -11.76 -13.31
N PRO A 25 13.08 -11.85 -12.44
CA PRO A 25 11.69 -11.92 -12.87
C PRO A 25 11.28 -10.66 -13.63
N THR A 26 10.47 -10.83 -14.66
CA THR A 26 9.92 -9.71 -15.43
C THR A 26 8.77 -9.03 -14.66
N PRO A 27 8.39 -7.79 -15.00
CA PRO A 27 7.18 -7.18 -14.43
C PRO A 27 5.93 -8.06 -14.61
N GLU A 28 5.81 -8.75 -15.74
CA GLU A 28 4.72 -9.68 -16.04
C GLU A 28 4.71 -10.89 -15.09
N ASP A 29 5.88 -11.47 -14.78
CA ASP A 29 5.98 -12.56 -13.79
C ASP A 29 5.44 -12.12 -12.41
N ILE A 30 5.77 -10.90 -12.01
CA ILE A 30 5.33 -10.33 -10.73
C ILE A 30 3.83 -10.01 -10.78
N ASP A 31 3.33 -9.44 -11.87
CA ASP A 31 1.89 -9.16 -12.05
C ASP A 31 1.06 -10.44 -12.03
N ASN A 32 1.51 -11.48 -12.73
CA ASN A 32 0.87 -12.80 -12.74
C ASN A 32 0.82 -13.40 -11.34
N LEU A 33 1.93 -13.33 -10.60
CA LEU A 33 1.99 -13.80 -9.22
C LEU A 33 1.04 -13.00 -8.32
N LYS A 34 1.16 -11.68 -8.29
CA LYS A 34 0.30 -10.79 -7.48
C LYS A 34 -1.18 -10.92 -7.86
N GLY A 35 -1.45 -11.27 -9.12
CA GLY A 35 -2.77 -11.57 -9.65
C GLY A 35 -3.54 -12.62 -8.85
N GLU A 36 -2.84 -13.57 -8.22
CA GLU A 36 -3.40 -14.65 -7.38
C GLU A 36 -4.01 -14.17 -6.06
N GLY A 37 -3.77 -12.91 -5.67
CA GLY A 37 -4.45 -12.27 -4.53
C GLY A 37 -4.04 -12.77 -3.15
N ARG A 38 -2.95 -13.55 -3.03
CA ARG A 38 -2.45 -14.09 -1.75
C ARG A 38 -1.05 -13.57 -1.36
N TRP A 39 -0.32 -12.96 -2.28
CA TRP A 39 1.08 -12.56 -2.10
C TRP A 39 1.19 -11.09 -1.72
N ASN A 40 0.67 -10.72 -0.55
CA ASN A 40 0.50 -9.32 -0.15
C ASN A 40 1.82 -8.62 0.20
N ASN A 41 2.82 -9.34 0.71
CA ASN A 41 4.16 -8.80 0.95
C ASN A 41 5.15 -9.28 -0.13
N ASP A 42 6.14 -8.44 -0.45
CA ASP A 42 7.09 -8.71 -1.54
C ASP A 42 8.18 -9.71 -1.17
N TRP A 43 8.39 -9.98 0.12
CA TRP A 43 9.32 -11.01 0.59
C TRP A 43 8.78 -12.42 0.32
N ASP A 44 7.54 -12.69 0.71
CA ASP A 44 6.88 -13.97 0.46
C ASP A 44 6.63 -14.16 -1.04
N ALA A 45 6.37 -13.07 -1.77
CA ALA A 45 6.35 -13.09 -3.23
C ALA A 45 7.71 -13.48 -3.84
N SER A 46 8.82 -12.96 -3.30
CA SER A 46 10.19 -13.33 -3.72
C SER A 46 10.47 -14.81 -3.46
N LEU A 47 10.13 -15.31 -2.27
CA LEU A 47 10.26 -16.73 -1.92
C LEU A 47 9.46 -17.62 -2.87
N GLU A 48 8.23 -17.22 -3.18
CA GLU A 48 7.37 -17.97 -4.08
C GLU A 48 7.90 -18.01 -5.52
N LEU A 49 8.49 -16.92 -6.01
CA LEU A 49 9.16 -16.88 -7.31
C LEU A 49 10.38 -17.81 -7.35
N LEU A 50 11.21 -17.79 -6.32
CA LEU A 50 12.35 -18.71 -6.19
C LEU A 50 11.88 -20.17 -6.18
N ARG A 51 10.79 -20.46 -5.45
CA ARG A 51 10.21 -21.79 -5.37
C ARG A 51 9.72 -22.29 -6.74
N ARG A 52 9.02 -21.42 -7.50
CA ARG A 52 8.52 -21.75 -8.85
C ARG A 52 9.65 -21.91 -9.87
N HIS A 53 10.72 -21.15 -9.70
CA HIS A 53 11.93 -21.27 -10.53
C HIS A 53 12.72 -22.56 -10.22
N GLY A 54 12.43 -23.24 -9.11
CA GLY A 54 13.14 -24.46 -8.69
C GLY A 54 14.47 -24.18 -7.99
N THR A 55 14.65 -22.97 -7.47
CA THR A 55 15.83 -22.57 -6.68
C THR A 55 15.70 -23.09 -5.25
N GLU A 56 16.83 -23.47 -4.64
CA GLU A 56 16.88 -23.78 -3.21
C GLU A 56 16.47 -22.54 -2.40
N LEU A 57 15.50 -22.70 -1.49
CA LEU A 57 14.94 -21.57 -0.78
C LEU A 57 15.85 -21.15 0.37
N PRO A 58 16.23 -19.86 0.45
CA PRO A 58 16.93 -19.34 1.62
C PRO A 58 16.00 -19.33 2.85
N ASP A 59 16.59 -19.18 4.03
CA ASP A 59 15.81 -18.80 5.20
C ASP A 59 15.06 -17.48 4.94
N ARG A 60 13.83 -17.39 5.42
CA ARG A 60 12.98 -16.22 5.20
C ARG A 60 13.62 -14.94 5.75
N THR A 61 14.26 -15.01 6.90
CA THR A 61 14.93 -13.86 7.53
C THR A 61 16.07 -13.37 6.64
N ALA A 62 16.91 -14.28 6.17
CA ALA A 62 18.01 -13.94 5.27
C ALA A 62 17.50 -13.30 3.96
N LEU A 63 16.39 -13.78 3.41
CA LEU A 63 15.78 -13.17 2.23
C LEU A 63 15.25 -11.76 2.51
N VAL A 64 14.59 -11.56 3.66
CA VAL A 64 14.09 -10.25 4.09
C VAL A 64 15.27 -9.28 4.28
N ASP A 65 16.41 -9.73 4.79
CA ASP A 65 17.61 -8.91 4.95
C ASP A 65 18.17 -8.47 3.58
N VAL A 66 18.28 -9.39 2.62
CA VAL A 66 18.73 -9.05 1.24
C VAL A 66 17.76 -8.09 0.58
N PHE A 67 16.45 -8.32 0.70
CA PHE A 67 15.43 -7.40 0.19
C PHE A 67 15.56 -6.01 0.81
N SER A 68 15.69 -5.95 2.14
CA SER A 68 15.82 -4.69 2.89
C SER A 68 17.07 -3.93 2.45
N GLY A 69 18.18 -4.65 2.18
CA GLY A 69 19.40 -4.08 1.63
C GLY A 69 19.19 -3.39 0.28
N TYR A 70 18.42 -3.96 -0.64
CA TYR A 70 18.10 -3.29 -1.91
C TYR A 70 17.09 -2.15 -1.75
N TYR A 71 16.09 -2.34 -0.90
CA TYR A 71 14.99 -1.39 -0.74
C TYR A 71 15.40 -0.14 0.03
N PHE A 72 16.01 -0.30 1.21
CA PHE A 72 16.49 0.81 2.04
C PHE A 72 17.93 1.22 1.68
N GLY A 73 18.81 0.28 1.33
CA GLY A 73 20.23 0.59 1.09
C GLY A 73 20.99 1.02 2.35
N GLY A 74 20.45 0.72 3.53
CA GLY A 74 20.99 1.11 4.83
C GLY A 74 20.18 0.47 5.96
N ASP A 75 20.47 0.83 7.21
CA ASP A 75 19.71 0.34 8.37
C ASP A 75 18.29 0.94 8.37
N PRO A 76 17.22 0.12 8.29
CA PRO A 76 15.84 0.61 8.32
C PRO A 76 15.47 1.33 9.64
N GLN A 77 16.20 1.09 10.73
CA GLN A 77 16.00 1.79 12.00
C GLN A 77 16.96 2.97 12.19
N GLY A 78 17.90 3.15 11.26
CA GLY A 78 18.87 4.25 11.24
C GLY A 78 18.31 5.55 10.67
N ASP A 79 19.21 6.50 10.42
CA ASP A 79 18.85 7.78 9.80
C ASP A 79 18.50 7.59 8.32
N PRO A 80 17.29 7.97 7.85
CA PRO A 80 16.92 7.83 6.46
C PRO A 80 17.77 8.64 5.47
N SER A 81 18.55 9.62 5.94
CA SER A 81 19.50 10.34 5.09
C SER A 81 20.70 9.50 4.65
N ASP A 82 20.97 8.39 5.35
CA ASP A 82 22.00 7.41 4.99
C ASP A 82 21.49 6.34 4.02
N TRP A 83 20.19 6.33 3.70
CA TRP A 83 19.59 5.33 2.83
C TRP A 83 19.93 5.58 1.36
N THR A 84 20.53 4.58 0.71
CA THR A 84 20.90 4.63 -0.72
C THR A 84 20.13 3.65 -1.59
N GLY A 85 19.06 3.06 -1.06
CA GLY A 85 18.23 2.07 -1.74
C GLY A 85 17.12 2.68 -2.58
N PHE A 86 16.29 1.82 -3.17
CA PHE A 86 15.29 2.24 -4.14
C PHE A 86 14.11 3.05 -3.56
N ILE A 87 13.94 3.11 -2.23
CA ILE A 87 12.87 3.90 -1.58
C ILE A 87 12.92 5.40 -1.91
N GLY A 88 14.10 5.93 -2.20
CA GLY A 88 14.29 7.35 -2.57
C GLY A 88 13.67 7.73 -3.91
N ASP A 89 13.54 6.77 -4.83
CA ASP A 89 13.19 7.01 -6.23
C ASP A 89 11.67 6.91 -6.51
N GLU A 90 10.84 6.62 -5.51
CA GLU A 90 9.40 6.38 -5.71
C GLU A 90 8.67 7.67 -6.12
N PRO A 91 8.00 7.76 -7.28
CA PRO A 91 7.18 8.92 -7.60
C PRO A 91 6.03 9.09 -6.60
N LEU A 92 5.87 10.29 -6.05
CA LEU A 92 4.71 10.63 -5.22
C LEU A 92 3.52 10.98 -6.11
N LEU A 93 2.32 10.51 -5.75
CA LEU A 93 1.10 10.68 -6.53
C LEU A 93 0.24 11.86 -6.04
N VAL A 94 0.53 12.30 -4.82
CA VAL A 94 -0.04 13.44 -4.11
C VAL A 94 1.10 14.22 -3.45
N ASP A 95 0.81 15.45 -3.05
CA ASP A 95 1.70 16.34 -2.29
C ASP A 95 1.05 16.76 -0.97
N SER A 96 1.73 17.61 -0.18
CA SER A 96 1.17 18.12 1.08
C SER A 96 -0.11 18.93 0.88
N ALA A 97 -0.21 19.67 -0.23
CA ALA A 97 -1.36 20.52 -0.55
C ALA A 97 -2.66 19.70 -0.70
N PHE A 98 -2.57 18.47 -1.21
CA PHE A 98 -3.71 17.55 -1.23
C PHE A 98 -4.31 17.28 0.16
N PHE A 99 -3.45 17.11 1.17
CA PHE A 99 -3.89 16.86 2.55
C PHE A 99 -4.35 18.13 3.26
N GLU A 100 -3.74 19.28 2.95
CA GLU A 100 -4.24 20.59 3.37
C GLU A 100 -5.65 20.84 2.82
N GLU A 101 -5.91 20.47 1.57
CA GLU A 101 -7.24 20.58 0.96
C GLU A 101 -8.27 19.71 1.70
N LEU A 102 -7.96 18.45 1.99
CA LEU A 102 -8.83 17.57 2.80
C LEU A 102 -9.16 18.22 4.15
N SER A 103 -8.15 18.70 4.86
CA SER A 103 -8.31 19.37 6.16
C SER A 103 -9.16 20.64 6.05
N SER A 104 -8.95 21.47 5.02
CA SER A 104 -9.72 22.70 4.80
C SER A 104 -11.21 22.46 4.56
N ARG A 105 -11.56 21.27 4.09
CA ARG A 105 -12.94 20.80 3.86
C ARG A 105 -13.53 20.07 5.07
N GLY A 106 -12.82 20.03 6.20
CA GLY A 106 -13.24 19.32 7.41
C GLY A 106 -13.12 17.78 7.31
N ILE A 107 -12.39 17.28 6.31
CA ILE A 107 -12.18 15.83 6.14
C ILE A 107 -10.94 15.44 6.95
N ARG A 108 -11.15 14.65 8.00
CA ARG A 108 -10.07 14.04 8.77
C ARG A 108 -9.51 12.83 8.02
N TRP A 109 -8.19 12.66 7.99
CA TRP A 109 -7.51 11.67 7.17
C TRP A 109 -6.37 10.98 7.92
N GLY A 110 -5.99 9.79 7.44
CA GLY A 110 -4.92 8.97 7.99
C GLY A 110 -4.57 7.81 7.05
N PHE A 111 -3.55 7.05 7.40
CA PHE A 111 -2.98 6.00 6.55
C PHE A 111 -3.12 4.61 7.18
N VAL A 112 -3.62 3.64 6.41
CA VAL A 112 -3.55 2.21 6.76
C VAL A 112 -2.73 1.52 5.69
N SER A 113 -1.54 1.04 6.06
CA SER A 113 -0.51 0.58 5.14
C SER A 113 0.01 -0.80 5.54
N GLY A 114 0.32 -1.63 4.53
CA GLY A 114 1.07 -2.87 4.71
C GLY A 114 2.59 -2.68 4.63
N ALA A 115 3.06 -1.43 4.54
CA ALA A 115 4.48 -1.14 4.55
C ALA A 115 5.05 -1.18 5.97
N GLU A 116 6.33 -1.54 6.08
CA GLU A 116 7.06 -1.47 7.34
C GLU A 116 7.02 -0.05 7.93
N PRO A 117 7.00 0.09 9.27
CA PRO A 117 6.93 1.39 9.91
C PRO A 117 8.00 2.40 9.43
N PRO A 118 9.29 2.04 9.24
CA PRO A 118 10.27 2.99 8.71
C PRO A 118 9.98 3.44 7.28
N SER A 119 9.56 2.52 6.41
CA SER A 119 9.19 2.80 5.02
C SER A 119 8.01 3.78 4.94
N ALA A 120 6.98 3.54 5.76
CA ALA A 120 5.81 4.40 5.81
C ALA A 120 6.16 5.79 6.36
N ARG A 121 6.86 5.87 7.50
CA ARG A 121 7.23 7.15 8.12
C ARG A 121 8.15 7.97 7.23
N PHE A 122 9.12 7.36 6.57
CA PHE A 122 9.99 8.07 5.64
C PHE A 122 9.21 8.78 4.53
N VAL A 123 8.27 8.08 3.88
CA VAL A 123 7.49 8.72 2.82
C VAL A 123 6.54 9.78 3.36
N LEU A 124 5.87 9.52 4.48
CA LEU A 124 4.90 10.45 5.03
C LEU A 124 5.55 11.70 5.61
N GLU A 125 6.60 11.55 6.40
CA GLU A 125 7.20 12.65 7.16
C GLU A 125 8.35 13.33 6.39
N GLN A 126 9.23 12.56 5.73
CA GLN A 126 10.39 13.14 5.04
C GLN A 126 10.07 13.55 3.60
N ARG A 127 9.36 12.70 2.85
CA ARG A 127 9.10 12.97 1.42
C ARG A 127 7.86 13.82 1.17
N LEU A 128 6.78 13.57 1.90
CA LEU A 128 5.54 14.37 1.83
C LEU A 128 5.52 15.55 2.81
N GLY A 129 6.44 15.60 3.78
CA GLY A 129 6.52 16.69 4.75
C GLY A 129 5.35 16.74 5.75
N LEU A 130 4.63 15.62 5.96
CA LEU A 130 3.49 15.59 6.87
C LEU A 130 3.97 15.52 8.32
N ASN A 131 3.40 16.35 9.19
CA ASN A 131 3.74 16.34 10.60
C ASN A 131 2.96 15.26 11.35
N LYS A 132 3.64 14.16 11.71
CA LYS A 132 3.12 13.05 12.53
C LYS A 132 1.70 12.60 12.14
N PRO A 133 1.46 12.24 10.86
CA PRO A 133 0.13 11.84 10.45
C PRO A 133 -0.31 10.54 11.13
N SER A 134 -1.61 10.38 11.35
CA SER A 134 -2.19 9.13 11.85
C SER A 134 -1.86 7.98 10.91
N LEU A 135 -1.20 6.95 11.45
CA LEU A 135 -0.69 5.81 10.69
C LEU A 135 -0.98 4.50 11.43
N ILE A 136 -1.52 3.52 10.70
CA ILE A 136 -1.50 2.10 11.02
C ILE A 136 -0.57 1.46 9.98
N ALA A 137 0.61 1.02 10.39
CA ALA A 137 1.60 0.37 9.55
C ALA A 137 1.57 -1.16 9.72
N MET A 138 2.44 -1.86 8.99
CA MET A 138 2.60 -3.30 9.14
C MET A 138 2.93 -3.68 10.59
N GLY A 139 2.22 -4.67 11.13
CA GLY A 139 2.38 -5.14 12.50
C GLY A 139 1.55 -4.40 13.55
N ASP A 140 1.01 -3.21 13.23
CA ASP A 140 0.15 -2.47 14.18
C ASP A 140 -1.25 -3.09 14.33
N ALA A 141 -1.72 -3.82 13.31
CA ALA A 141 -2.99 -4.53 13.25
C ALA A 141 -2.87 -5.76 12.33
N PRO A 142 -3.84 -6.71 12.35
CA PRO A 142 -3.88 -7.80 11.37
C PRO A 142 -3.88 -7.29 9.93
N ASP A 143 -3.26 -8.05 9.02
CA ASP A 143 -3.15 -7.69 7.62
C ASP A 143 -4.51 -7.62 6.91
N LYS A 144 -4.58 -6.78 5.89
CA LYS A 144 -5.73 -6.71 4.98
C LYS A 144 -5.96 -8.08 4.33
N PRO A 145 -7.22 -8.56 4.21
CA PRO A 145 -8.46 -7.77 4.27
C PRO A 145 -9.12 -7.70 5.65
N ASP A 146 -8.43 -8.01 6.76
CA ASP A 146 -9.03 -7.82 8.09
C ASP A 146 -9.27 -6.31 8.35
N PRO A 147 -10.50 -5.91 8.75
CA PRO A 147 -10.87 -4.50 8.87
C PRO A 147 -10.34 -3.82 10.15
N THR A 148 -9.70 -4.54 11.08
CA THR A 148 -9.35 -4.01 12.41
C THR A 148 -8.49 -2.74 12.33
N GLY A 149 -7.51 -2.70 11.42
CA GLY A 149 -6.69 -1.50 11.22
C GLY A 149 -7.49 -0.30 10.74
N LEU A 150 -8.40 -0.50 9.77
CA LEU A 150 -9.28 0.55 9.26
C LEU A 150 -10.29 1.04 10.31
N LEU A 151 -10.87 0.12 11.08
CA LEU A 151 -11.80 0.45 12.16
C LEU A 151 -11.13 1.30 13.24
N ARG A 152 -9.92 0.93 13.67
CA ARG A 152 -9.13 1.70 14.65
C ARG A 152 -8.76 3.09 14.11
N MET A 153 -8.38 3.18 12.84
CA MET A 153 -8.09 4.47 12.21
C MET A 153 -9.34 5.36 12.18
N ALA A 154 -10.49 4.82 11.76
CA ALA A 154 -11.74 5.57 11.71
C ALA A 154 -12.15 6.08 13.10
N GLU A 155 -12.02 5.25 14.14
CA GLU A 155 -12.31 5.65 15.53
C GLU A 155 -11.35 6.74 16.04
N THR A 156 -10.06 6.60 15.76
CA THR A 156 -9.04 7.59 16.13
C THR A 156 -9.31 8.94 15.47
N LEU A 157 -9.67 8.93 14.19
CA LEU A 157 -9.99 10.16 13.46
C LEU A 157 -11.35 10.75 13.87
N ALA A 158 -12.30 9.92 14.29
CA ALA A 158 -13.62 10.39 14.69
C ALA A 158 -13.59 11.19 16.00
N ASP A 159 -12.63 10.91 16.89
CA ASP A 159 -12.43 11.62 18.17
C ASP A 159 -13.74 11.77 18.98
N GLY A 160 -14.50 10.68 19.07
CA GLY A 160 -15.78 10.64 19.79
C GLY A 160 -16.98 11.19 19.02
N GLU A 161 -16.80 11.79 17.85
CA GLU A 161 -17.88 12.20 16.95
C GLU A 161 -18.36 11.02 16.09
N ARG A 162 -19.58 11.13 15.53
CA ARG A 162 -20.05 10.18 14.51
C ARG A 162 -19.80 10.76 13.13
N PRO A 163 -18.91 10.18 12.30
CA PRO A 163 -18.66 10.68 10.97
C PRO A 163 -19.89 10.46 10.07
N GLU A 164 -20.14 11.38 9.13
CA GLU A 164 -21.20 11.23 8.13
C GLU A 164 -20.92 10.04 7.19
N TRP A 165 -19.64 9.82 6.88
CA TRP A 165 -19.14 8.71 6.10
C TRP A 165 -17.69 8.41 6.48
N VAL A 166 -17.26 7.18 6.22
CA VAL A 166 -15.85 6.77 6.26
C VAL A 166 -15.49 6.26 4.89
N ALA A 167 -14.46 6.83 4.28
CA ALA A 167 -14.00 6.45 2.95
C ALA A 167 -12.57 5.90 3.00
N TYR A 168 -12.29 4.93 2.14
CA TYR A 168 -10.95 4.37 1.97
C TYR A 168 -10.62 4.30 0.49
N ILE A 169 -9.44 4.80 0.12
CA ILE A 169 -8.90 4.67 -1.24
C ILE A 169 -7.70 3.73 -1.27
N GLY A 170 -7.87 2.62 -1.96
CA GLY A 170 -6.86 1.59 -2.12
C GLY A 170 -6.71 1.18 -3.57
N ASP A 171 -5.59 0.54 -3.86
CA ASP A 171 -5.25 0.06 -5.19
C ASP A 171 -5.40 -1.45 -5.31
N THR A 172 -5.62 -2.18 -4.22
CA THR A 172 -5.71 -3.65 -4.24
C THR A 172 -7.13 -4.15 -3.98
N VAL A 173 -7.40 -5.41 -4.37
CA VAL A 173 -8.63 -6.12 -3.97
C VAL A 173 -8.72 -6.26 -2.45
N ALA A 174 -7.59 -6.45 -1.76
CA ALA A 174 -7.55 -6.55 -0.31
C ALA A 174 -8.03 -5.26 0.37
N ASP A 175 -7.70 -4.10 -0.20
CA ASP A 175 -8.20 -2.80 0.27
C ASP A 175 -9.71 -2.70 0.16
N VAL A 176 -10.26 -3.06 -1.01
CA VAL A 176 -11.71 -3.06 -1.25
C VAL A 176 -12.42 -3.98 -0.27
N GLN A 177 -11.91 -5.20 -0.09
CA GLN A 177 -12.48 -6.17 0.83
C GLN A 177 -12.36 -5.73 2.29
N THR A 178 -11.31 -4.97 2.66
CA THR A 178 -11.17 -4.38 4.00
C THR A 178 -12.35 -3.47 4.32
N VAL A 179 -12.79 -2.64 3.36
CA VAL A 179 -13.95 -1.75 3.55
C VAL A 179 -15.25 -2.54 3.64
N ILE A 180 -15.41 -3.60 2.85
CA ILE A 180 -16.59 -4.48 2.89
C ILE A 180 -16.68 -5.16 4.25
N ASN A 181 -15.58 -5.72 4.74
CA ASN A 181 -15.54 -6.36 6.05
C ASN A 181 -15.77 -5.35 7.19
N ALA A 182 -15.29 -4.10 7.03
CA ALA A 182 -15.57 -3.02 7.98
C ALA A 182 -17.07 -2.66 8.01
N ARG A 183 -17.71 -2.63 6.83
CA ARG A 183 -19.15 -2.42 6.66
C ARG A 183 -19.98 -3.51 7.34
N GLU A 184 -19.54 -4.77 7.25
CA GLU A 184 -20.19 -5.89 7.96
C GLU A 184 -20.05 -5.78 9.48
N ARG A 185 -18.87 -5.38 9.99
CA ARG A 185 -18.61 -5.26 11.43
C ARG A 185 -19.23 -4.00 12.06
N ARG A 186 -19.35 -2.91 11.30
CA ARG A 186 -19.90 -1.61 11.75
C ARG A 186 -20.91 -1.07 10.74
N PRO A 187 -22.06 -1.75 10.57
CA PRO A 187 -23.05 -1.40 9.55
C PRO A 187 -23.77 -0.08 9.82
N GLU A 188 -23.65 0.47 11.03
CA GLU A 188 -24.21 1.77 11.40
C GLU A 188 -23.41 2.97 10.86
N LEU A 189 -22.19 2.76 10.35
CA LEU A 189 -21.39 3.78 9.67
C LEU A 189 -21.55 3.67 8.16
N ARG A 190 -21.50 4.81 7.45
CA ARG A 190 -21.59 4.85 5.99
C ARG A 190 -20.20 4.67 5.37
N TRP A 191 -19.87 3.43 5.00
CA TRP A 191 -18.59 3.08 4.38
C TRP A 191 -18.58 3.28 2.86
N ARG A 192 -17.57 3.99 2.34
CA ARG A 192 -17.31 4.17 0.90
C ARG A 192 -15.95 3.55 0.51
N SER A 193 -15.96 2.62 -0.42
CA SER A 193 -14.77 1.96 -0.97
C SER A 193 -14.41 2.58 -2.32
N LEU A 194 -13.26 3.23 -2.41
CA LEU A 194 -12.74 3.80 -3.64
C LEU A 194 -11.54 2.99 -4.13
N GLY A 195 -11.59 2.59 -5.40
CA GLY A 195 -10.50 1.92 -6.09
C GLY A 195 -9.74 2.86 -7.02
N VAL A 196 -8.42 2.70 -7.09
CA VAL A 196 -7.55 3.39 -8.07
C VAL A 196 -6.55 2.39 -8.63
N ALA A 197 -6.33 2.36 -9.95
CA ALA A 197 -5.29 1.50 -10.50
C ALA A 197 -3.88 2.04 -10.14
N PRO A 198 -2.92 1.17 -9.81
CA PRO A 198 -1.52 1.56 -9.77
C PRO A 198 -1.03 2.09 -11.13
N PRO A 199 -0.19 3.15 -11.19
CA PRO A 199 0.26 3.76 -12.45
C PRO A 199 0.99 2.81 -13.37
N HIS A 200 1.64 1.80 -12.80
CA HIS A 200 2.44 0.80 -13.51
C HIS A 200 1.61 -0.36 -14.09
N VAL A 201 0.32 -0.43 -13.82
CA VAL A 201 -0.54 -1.48 -14.40
C VAL A 201 -0.77 -1.19 -15.88
N ALA A 202 -0.44 -2.15 -16.74
CA ALA A 202 -0.60 -2.03 -18.18
C ALA A 202 -2.07 -2.01 -18.63
N ASP A 203 -2.89 -2.95 -18.13
CA ASP A 203 -4.33 -3.03 -18.44
C ASP A 203 -5.17 -2.40 -17.33
N VAL A 204 -5.17 -1.07 -17.30
CA VAL A 204 -5.93 -0.26 -16.33
C VAL A 204 -7.42 -0.60 -16.35
N MET A 205 -7.99 -0.91 -17.52
CA MET A 205 -9.42 -1.18 -17.66
C MET A 205 -9.82 -2.50 -17.02
N SER A 206 -9.06 -3.56 -17.29
CA SER A 206 -9.26 -4.86 -16.63
C SER A 206 -9.02 -4.76 -15.12
N TYR A 207 -8.02 -3.97 -14.70
CA TYR A 207 -7.75 -3.76 -13.29
C TYR A 207 -8.86 -3.00 -12.57
N HIS A 208 -9.40 -1.94 -13.18
CA HIS A 208 -10.59 -1.26 -12.69
C HIS A 208 -11.79 -2.22 -12.58
N GLN A 209 -11.98 -3.10 -13.57
CA GLN A 209 -13.04 -4.11 -13.51
C GLN A 209 -12.81 -5.10 -12.36
N LYS A 210 -11.57 -5.50 -12.10
CA LYS A 210 -11.20 -6.36 -10.96
C LYS A 210 -11.57 -5.70 -9.62
N LEU A 211 -11.27 -4.42 -9.44
CA LEU A 211 -11.64 -3.67 -8.22
C LEU A 211 -13.16 -3.51 -8.08
N ARG A 212 -13.89 -3.23 -9.17
CA ARG A 212 -15.37 -3.19 -9.16
C ARG A 212 -15.98 -4.53 -8.79
N ASN A 213 -15.48 -5.62 -9.38
CA ASN A 213 -15.96 -6.97 -9.09
C ASN A 213 -15.69 -7.38 -7.64
N ALA A 214 -14.62 -6.84 -7.03
CA ALA A 214 -14.35 -7.01 -5.61
C ALA A 214 -15.28 -6.19 -4.70
N GLY A 215 -16.08 -5.27 -5.25
CA GLY A 215 -17.07 -4.47 -4.51
C GLY A 215 -16.65 -3.03 -4.20
N ALA A 216 -15.75 -2.44 -4.99
CA ALA A 216 -15.47 -1.00 -4.90
C ALA A 216 -16.72 -0.20 -5.31
N ASP A 217 -17.11 0.78 -4.49
CA ASP A 217 -18.28 1.63 -4.76
C ASP A 217 -17.99 2.66 -5.87
N CYS A 218 -16.74 3.12 -5.95
CA CYS A 218 -16.28 4.09 -6.96
C CYS A 218 -14.88 3.72 -7.45
N ILE A 219 -14.61 4.00 -8.73
CA ILE A 219 -13.27 3.91 -9.31
C ILE A 219 -12.85 5.30 -9.77
N VAL A 220 -11.67 5.75 -9.35
CA VAL A 220 -11.06 7.01 -9.76
C VAL A 220 -9.84 6.77 -10.64
N GLY A 221 -9.51 7.72 -11.52
CA GLY A 221 -8.35 7.63 -12.40
C GLY A 221 -7.02 7.90 -11.69
N ALA A 222 -7.06 8.70 -10.63
CA ALA A 222 -5.90 9.03 -9.80
C ALA A 222 -6.31 9.34 -8.35
N THR A 223 -5.39 9.15 -7.40
CA THR A 223 -5.66 9.43 -5.97
C THR A 223 -6.15 10.85 -5.70
N ARG A 224 -5.66 11.84 -6.47
CA ARG A 224 -6.09 13.24 -6.36
C ARG A 224 -7.57 13.47 -6.69
N GLU A 225 -8.19 12.58 -7.45
CA GLU A 225 -9.62 12.63 -7.80
C GLU A 225 -10.51 12.14 -6.65
N LEU A 226 -9.92 11.73 -5.52
CA LEU A 226 -10.64 11.37 -4.29
C LEU A 226 -11.60 12.48 -3.86
N ILE A 227 -11.14 13.73 -3.80
CA ILE A 227 -11.94 14.85 -3.27
C ILE A 227 -13.22 15.06 -4.10
N PRO A 228 -13.15 15.21 -5.44
CA PRO A 228 -14.36 15.25 -6.28
C PRO A 228 -15.26 14.02 -6.15
N ALA A 229 -14.70 12.83 -5.93
CA ALA A 229 -15.49 11.60 -5.80
C ALA A 229 -16.22 11.50 -4.44
N LEU A 230 -15.67 12.09 -3.37
CA LEU A 230 -16.30 12.12 -2.05
C LEU A 230 -17.46 13.11 -1.96
N LEU A 231 -17.41 14.20 -2.73
CA LEU A 231 -18.40 15.28 -2.73
C LEU A 231 -19.63 14.99 -3.62
N GLN A 232 -19.66 13.83 -4.28
CA GLN A 232 -20.83 13.29 -4.98
C GLN A 232 -21.69 12.47 -4.03
#